data_AF-A0A3T1D6E7-F1
#
_entry.id   AF-A0A3T1D6E7-F1
#
_cell.length_a   1.000
_cell.length_b   1.000
_cell.length_c   1.000
_cell.angle_alpha   90.00
_cell.angle_beta   90.00
_cell.angle_gamma   90.00
#
_symmetry.space_group_name_H-M   'P 1'
#
loop_
_entity.id
_entity.type
_entity.pdbx_description
1 polymer ?
#
loop_
_entity_poly.entity_id
_entity_poly.type
_entity_poly.pdbx_seq_one_letter_code
_entity_poly.pdbx_strand_id
1 'polypeptide(L)'
;MSRSWERMVEKNSKQINKRRKKDGKKGISPNAPQIDRFRGRNYIVPILLLMLILLYITMAQPWSSNFMQDQTLFWVTIGCYIVLAIFYYLRRPYLSVSRDTLETRKFTGYKTLRPTEIRKITVQPGYIIVESVKGANWVFSRLMNRYPLGLMSERLKAYSELHHVEWEVKAK
;
A
#
# COMPACT_ATOMS: atom_id res chain seq x y z
N MET A 1 -31.23 -33.81 10.11
CA MET A 1 -31.35 -33.47 8.67
C MET A 1 -30.30 -32.47 8.16
N SER A 2 -29.60 -31.69 9.00
CA SER A 2 -28.62 -30.67 8.56
C SER A 2 -27.35 -31.22 7.86
N ARG A 3 -26.75 -32.29 8.38
CA ARG A 3 -25.43 -32.78 7.91
C ARG A 3 -25.43 -33.38 6.50
N SER A 4 -26.56 -33.93 6.04
CA SER A 4 -26.65 -34.49 4.69
C SER A 4 -26.68 -33.37 3.65
N TRP A 5 -27.42 -32.31 3.94
CA TRP A 5 -27.51 -31.13 3.09
C TRP A 5 -26.16 -30.41 2.99
N GLU A 6 -25.47 -30.21 4.12
CA GLU A 6 -24.11 -29.63 4.13
C GLU A 6 -23.13 -30.41 3.24
N ARG A 7 -23.13 -31.75 3.32
CA ARG A 7 -22.28 -32.61 2.47
C ARG A 7 -22.64 -32.50 0.99
N MET A 8 -23.92 -32.36 0.66
CA MET A 8 -24.36 -32.15 -0.73
C MET A 8 -23.91 -30.77 -1.26
N VAL A 9 -24.06 -29.71 -0.45
CA VAL A 9 -23.60 -28.36 -0.80
C VAL A 9 -22.08 -28.33 -1.00
N GLU A 10 -21.31 -29.01 -0.14
CA GLU A 10 -19.86 -29.11 -0.26
C GLU A 10 -19.45 -29.84 -1.56
N LYS A 11 -20.08 -30.97 -1.88
CA LYS A 11 -19.83 -31.72 -3.12
C LYS A 11 -20.15 -30.89 -4.37
N ASN A 12 -21.31 -30.23 -4.39
CA ASN A 12 -21.72 -29.38 -5.51
C ASN A 12 -20.77 -28.19 -5.69
N SER A 13 -20.36 -27.54 -4.58
CA SER A 13 -19.39 -26.44 -4.61
C SER A 13 -18.03 -26.88 -5.17
N LYS A 14 -17.54 -28.08 -4.79
CA LYS A 14 -16.29 -28.66 -5.34
C LYS A 14 -16.40 -28.92 -6.85
N GLN A 15 -17.52 -29.46 -7.32
CA GLN A 15 -17.73 -29.75 -8.74
C GLN A 15 -17.80 -28.47 -9.58
N ILE A 16 -18.51 -27.45 -9.09
CA ILE A 16 -18.60 -26.13 -9.74
C ILE A 16 -17.22 -25.46 -9.79
N ASN A 17 -16.45 -25.49 -8.70
CA ASN A 17 -15.10 -24.92 -8.67
C ASN A 17 -14.13 -25.62 -9.61
N LYS A 18 -14.24 -26.95 -9.76
CA LYS A 18 -13.47 -27.72 -10.73
C LYS A 18 -13.77 -27.30 -12.16
N ARG A 19 -15.03 -27.00 -12.50
CA ARG A 19 -15.43 -26.46 -13.82
C ARG A 19 -14.90 -25.03 -14.02
N ARG A 20 -15.14 -24.13 -13.07
CA ARG A 20 -14.67 -22.73 -13.14
C ARG A 20 -13.16 -22.62 -13.31
N LYS A 21 -12.39 -23.47 -12.62
CA LYS A 21 -10.92 -23.53 -12.76
C LYS A 21 -10.49 -23.90 -14.19
N LYS A 22 -11.21 -24.80 -14.87
CA LYS A 22 -10.96 -25.14 -16.27
C LYS A 22 -11.28 -23.98 -17.22
N ASP A 23 -12.30 -23.19 -16.88
CA ASP A 23 -12.70 -22.00 -17.64
C ASP A 23 -11.83 -20.76 -17.35
N GLY A 24 -10.74 -20.89 -16.57
CA GLY A 24 -9.92 -19.76 -16.12
C GLY A 24 -10.62 -18.81 -15.14
N LYS A 25 -11.83 -19.15 -14.67
CA LYS A 25 -12.63 -18.34 -13.74
C LYS A 25 -12.25 -18.66 -12.30
N LYS A 26 -12.26 -17.65 -11.44
CA LYS A 26 -12.04 -17.84 -10.00
C LYS A 26 -13.13 -18.75 -9.42
N GLY A 27 -12.70 -19.67 -8.54
CA GLY A 27 -13.61 -20.54 -7.79
C GLY A 27 -14.51 -19.72 -6.86
N ILE A 28 -15.75 -20.15 -6.73
CA ILE A 28 -16.69 -19.66 -5.73
C ILE A 28 -16.26 -20.28 -4.40
N SER A 29 -15.53 -19.51 -3.59
CA SER A 29 -15.37 -19.80 -2.17
C SER A 29 -16.35 -18.90 -1.41
N PRO A 30 -17.29 -19.45 -0.62
CA PRO A 30 -18.22 -18.65 0.16
C PRO A 30 -17.53 -17.70 1.15
N ASN A 31 -16.27 -17.99 1.50
CA ASN A 31 -15.47 -17.24 2.47
C ASN A 31 -14.11 -16.77 1.92
N ALA A 32 -13.93 -16.63 0.61
CA ALA A 32 -12.72 -15.95 0.14
C ALA A 32 -12.77 -14.49 0.62
N PRO A 33 -11.84 -14.03 1.48
CA PRO A 33 -11.83 -12.63 1.87
C PRO A 33 -11.59 -11.82 0.61
N GLN A 34 -12.57 -10.97 0.26
CA GLN A 34 -12.43 -10.03 -0.83
C GLN A 34 -11.46 -8.95 -0.37
N ILE A 35 -10.16 -9.20 -0.56
CA ILE A 35 -9.09 -8.28 -0.17
C ILE A 35 -8.78 -7.39 -1.37
N ASP A 36 -9.27 -6.16 -1.32
CA ASP A 36 -8.95 -5.15 -2.30
C ASP A 36 -7.65 -4.44 -1.90
N ARG A 37 -6.62 -4.56 -2.73
CA ARG A 37 -5.28 -4.02 -2.46
C ARG A 37 -5.01 -2.77 -3.30
N PHE A 38 -4.92 -1.63 -2.63
CA PHE A 38 -4.55 -0.36 -3.22
C PHE A 38 -3.06 -0.10 -3.03
N ARG A 39 -2.32 -0.08 -4.14
CA ARG A 39 -0.87 0.15 -4.14
C ARG A 39 -0.58 1.63 -4.41
N GLY A 40 0.35 2.20 -3.65
CA GLY A 40 0.91 3.52 -3.91
C GLY A 40 2.33 3.43 -4.45
N ARG A 41 2.89 4.59 -4.81
CA ARG A 41 4.28 4.73 -5.20
C ARG A 41 4.85 6.04 -4.67
N ASN A 42 5.94 5.94 -3.91
CA ASN A 42 6.65 7.09 -3.39
C ASN A 42 7.85 7.40 -4.29
N TYR A 43 7.79 8.53 -5.01
CA TYR A 43 8.88 9.01 -5.86
C TYR A 43 9.77 10.04 -5.17
N ILE A 44 9.34 10.60 -4.03
CA ILE A 44 9.99 11.74 -3.39
C ILE A 44 11.39 11.37 -2.92
N VAL A 45 11.54 10.26 -2.20
CA VAL A 45 12.85 9.82 -1.66
C VAL A 45 13.83 9.44 -2.78
N PRO A 46 13.46 8.63 -3.80
CA PRO A 46 14.35 8.35 -4.91
C PRO A 46 14.78 9.62 -5.68
N ILE A 47 13.87 10.55 -5.93
CA ILE A 47 14.19 11.81 -6.63
C ILE A 47 15.14 12.67 -5.80
N LEU A 48 14.90 12.79 -4.49
CA LEU A 48 15.75 13.56 -3.59
C LEU A 48 17.17 12.98 -3.53
N LEU A 49 17.31 11.64 -3.47
CA LEU A 49 18.62 10.99 -3.52
C LEU A 49 19.33 11.26 -4.85
N LEU A 50 18.64 11.19 -5.99
CA LEU A 50 19.24 11.50 -7.28
C LEU A 50 19.69 12.97 -7.37
N MET A 51 18.91 13.91 -6.83
CA MET A 51 19.31 15.32 -6.75
C MET A 51 20.56 15.52 -5.89
N LEU A 52 20.65 14.85 -4.73
CA LEU A 52 21.82 14.92 -3.87
C LEU A 52 23.06 14.32 -4.55
N ILE A 53 22.91 13.21 -5.26
CA ILE A 53 24.00 12.62 -6.05
C ILE A 53 24.48 13.61 -7.12
N LEU A 54 23.56 14.24 -7.85
CA LEU A 54 23.89 15.23 -8.87
C LEU A 54 24.64 16.41 -8.25
N LEU A 55 24.13 16.96 -7.14
CA LEU A 55 24.77 18.04 -6.41
C LEU A 55 26.19 17.64 -5.95
N TYR A 56 26.34 16.44 -5.41
CA TYR A 56 27.64 15.93 -4.96
C TYR A 56 28.63 15.81 -6.11
N ILE A 57 28.21 15.29 -7.27
CA ILE A 57 29.05 15.22 -8.48
C ILE A 57 29.46 16.63 -8.93
N THR A 58 28.53 17.58 -8.93
CA THR A 58 28.83 18.97 -9.32
C THR A 58 29.69 19.72 -8.32
N MET A 59 29.67 19.39 -7.04
CA MET A 59 30.53 20.03 -6.04
C MET A 59 31.93 19.42 -6.03
N ALA A 60 32.01 18.09 -6.15
CA ALA A 60 33.26 17.36 -6.10
C ALA A 60 34.11 17.55 -7.36
N GLN A 61 33.50 17.82 -8.52
CA GLN A 61 34.18 18.02 -9.81
C GLN A 61 35.26 16.96 -10.06
N PRO A 62 34.91 15.65 -10.11
CA PRO A 62 35.86 14.55 -10.21
C PRO A 62 36.69 14.54 -11.52
N TRP A 63 36.34 15.39 -12.48
CA TRP A 63 37.07 15.63 -13.73
C TRP A 63 38.10 16.77 -13.63
N SER A 64 38.19 17.47 -12.50
CA SER A 64 39.15 18.54 -12.28
C SER A 64 40.48 18.00 -11.74
N SER A 65 41.59 18.68 -12.08
CA SER A 65 42.92 18.35 -11.57
C SER A 65 43.10 18.58 -10.06
N ASN A 66 42.13 19.25 -9.42
CA ASN A 66 42.12 19.57 -8.00
C ASN A 66 41.31 18.56 -7.16
N PHE A 67 40.94 17.43 -7.74
CA PHE A 67 40.18 16.40 -7.03
C PHE A 67 41.06 15.72 -5.98
N MET A 68 40.87 16.09 -4.71
CA MET A 68 41.70 15.62 -3.58
C MET A 68 41.28 14.25 -3.02
N GLN A 69 40.19 13.66 -3.52
CA GLN A 69 39.65 12.41 -3.00
C GLN A 69 40.04 11.22 -3.89
N ASP A 70 40.01 10.00 -3.36
CA ASP A 70 40.18 8.79 -4.17
C ASP A 70 38.99 8.63 -5.14
N GLN A 71 39.28 8.66 -6.44
CA GLN A 71 38.31 8.56 -7.52
C GLN A 71 37.52 7.25 -7.46
N THR A 72 38.16 6.17 -7.01
CA THR A 72 37.53 4.84 -6.91
C THR A 72 36.45 4.84 -5.84
N LEU A 73 36.78 5.33 -4.63
CA LEU A 73 35.85 5.41 -3.51
C LEU A 73 34.67 6.37 -3.80
N PHE A 74 34.91 7.45 -4.55
CA PHE A 74 33.87 8.38 -4.96
C PHE A 74 32.78 7.71 -5.82
N TRP A 75 33.19 6.99 -6.87
CA TRP A 75 32.23 6.28 -7.74
C TRP A 75 31.52 5.13 -7.03
N VAL A 76 32.21 4.42 -6.12
CA VAL A 76 31.59 3.41 -5.26
C VAL A 76 30.49 4.03 -4.40
N THR A 77 30.75 5.19 -3.80
CA THR A 77 29.77 5.90 -2.96
C THR A 77 28.53 6.31 -3.76
N ILE A 78 28.73 6.83 -4.98
CA ILE A 78 27.62 7.14 -5.91
C ILE A 78 26.83 5.88 -6.23
N GLY A 79 27.51 4.77 -6.55
CA GLY A 79 26.87 3.48 -6.81
C GLY A 79 25.99 3.03 -5.65
N CYS A 80 26.48 3.13 -4.41
CA CYS A 80 25.71 2.82 -3.20
C CYS A 80 24.44 3.68 -3.06
N TYR A 81 24.51 4.97 -3.35
CA TYR A 81 23.34 5.85 -3.31
C TYR A 81 22.33 5.55 -4.42
N ILE A 82 22.78 5.17 -5.62
CA ILE A 82 21.90 4.72 -6.70
C ILE A 82 21.18 3.43 -6.31
N VAL A 83 21.90 2.45 -5.78
CA VAL A 83 21.33 1.19 -5.28
C VAL A 83 20.30 1.48 -4.18
N LEU A 84 20.61 2.40 -3.27
CA LEU A 84 19.68 2.83 -2.23
C LEU A 84 18.41 3.46 -2.83
N ALA A 85 18.54 4.35 -3.82
CA ALA A 85 17.41 4.98 -4.50
C ALA A 85 16.51 3.93 -5.19
N ILE A 86 17.10 2.92 -5.83
CA ILE A 86 16.38 1.79 -6.43
C ILE A 86 15.64 1.00 -5.35
N PHE A 87 16.27 0.73 -4.21
CA PHE A 87 15.65 -0.01 -3.11
C PHE A 87 14.41 0.72 -2.57
N TYR A 88 14.50 2.04 -2.38
CA TYR A 88 13.35 2.86 -1.99
C TYR A 88 12.26 2.91 -3.07
N TYR A 89 12.63 2.90 -4.34
CA TYR A 89 11.68 2.91 -5.46
C TYR A 89 10.91 1.59 -5.63
N LEU A 90 11.57 0.45 -5.39
CA LEU A 90 10.95 -0.88 -5.45
C LEU A 90 10.00 -1.13 -4.28
N ARG A 91 10.19 -0.43 -3.15
CA ARG A 91 9.32 -0.54 -1.98
C ARG A 91 7.97 0.12 -2.23
N ARG A 92 6.95 -0.69 -2.51
CA ARG A 92 5.58 -0.21 -2.76
C ARG A 92 4.73 -0.27 -1.49
N PRO A 93 4.35 0.87 -0.90
CA PRO A 93 3.43 0.87 0.22
C PRO A 93 2.02 0.54 -0.29
N TYR A 94 1.26 -0.25 0.46
CA TYR A 94 -0.10 -0.64 0.08
C TYR A 94 -1.07 -0.55 1.25
N LEU A 95 -2.35 -0.39 0.91
CA LEU A 95 -3.50 -0.57 1.80
C LEU A 95 -4.28 -1.78 1.29
N SER A 96 -4.43 -2.82 2.10
CA SER A 96 -5.44 -3.87 1.90
C SER A 96 -6.68 -3.50 2.69
N VAL A 97 -7.83 -3.51 2.02
CA VAL A 97 -9.15 -3.48 2.65
C VAL A 97 -9.73 -4.89 2.54
N SER A 98 -9.87 -5.56 3.68
CA SER A 98 -10.61 -6.81 3.81
C SER A 98 -12.02 -6.51 4.32
N ARG A 99 -12.87 -7.55 4.42
CA ARG A 99 -14.22 -7.41 5.01
C ARG A 99 -14.16 -6.91 6.45
N ASP A 100 -13.23 -7.44 7.25
CA ASP A 100 -13.19 -7.19 8.69
C ASP A 100 -11.93 -6.46 9.14
N THR A 101 -10.95 -6.23 8.26
CA THR A 101 -9.66 -5.61 8.64
C THR A 101 -9.15 -4.65 7.58
N LEU A 102 -8.50 -3.58 8.06
CA LEU A 102 -7.66 -2.71 7.24
C LEU A 102 -6.20 -3.05 7.53
N GLU A 103 -5.41 -3.28 6.48
CA GLU A 103 -3.99 -3.58 6.66
C GLU A 103 -3.15 -2.63 5.83
N THR A 104 -2.07 -2.13 6.40
CA THR A 104 -1.12 -1.31 5.67
C THR A 104 0.29 -1.86 5.84
N ARG A 105 1.06 -1.78 4.76
CA ARG A 105 2.50 -2.01 4.80
C ARG A 105 3.19 -0.70 4.46
N LYS A 106 3.75 -0.04 5.47
CA LYS A 106 4.52 1.21 5.34
C LYS A 106 5.99 0.98 5.70
N PHE A 107 6.75 2.07 5.85
CA PHE A 107 8.14 2.00 6.30
C PHE A 107 8.25 1.36 7.69
N THR A 108 7.32 1.71 8.58
CA THR A 108 7.21 1.27 9.99
C THR A 108 6.70 -0.17 10.16
N GLY A 109 6.78 -1.00 9.12
CA GLY A 109 6.34 -2.39 9.16
C GLY A 109 4.89 -2.63 8.70
N TYR A 110 4.42 -3.84 9.00
CA TYR A 110 3.07 -4.30 8.74
C TYR A 110 2.17 -3.92 9.91
N LYS A 111 1.05 -3.26 9.63
CA LYS A 111 0.05 -2.91 10.65
C LYS A 111 -1.33 -3.33 10.18
N THR A 112 -2.09 -3.90 11.08
CA THR A 112 -3.49 -4.27 10.88
C THR A 112 -4.35 -3.50 11.86
N LEU A 113 -5.49 -3.00 11.40
CA LEU A 113 -6.51 -2.36 12.19
C LEU A 113 -7.81 -3.12 12.03
N ARG A 114 -8.43 -3.46 13.15
CA ARG A 114 -9.80 -3.98 13.23
C ARG A 114 -10.79 -2.81 13.26
N PRO A 115 -12.09 -3.03 12.99
CA PRO A 115 -13.06 -1.94 12.95
C PRO A 115 -13.18 -1.24 14.31
N THR A 116 -13.09 -1.99 15.40
CA THR A 116 -13.11 -1.49 16.78
C THR A 116 -11.89 -0.63 17.15
N GLU A 117 -10.83 -0.70 16.36
CA GLU A 117 -9.59 0.06 16.58
C GLU A 117 -9.55 1.34 15.74
N ILE A 118 -10.58 1.57 14.91
CA ILE A 118 -10.72 2.77 14.09
C ILE A 118 -11.66 3.73 14.80
N ARG A 119 -11.16 4.93 15.09
CA ARG A 119 -11.97 5.99 15.66
C ARG A 119 -12.82 6.64 14.57
N LYS A 120 -12.16 7.05 13.49
CA LYS A 120 -12.76 7.87 12.45
C LYS A 120 -12.05 7.72 11.12
N ILE A 121 -12.80 7.82 10.02
CA ILE A 121 -12.27 7.92 8.67
C ILE A 121 -12.66 9.27 8.10
N THR A 122 -11.65 10.08 7.77
CA THR A 122 -11.83 11.43 7.22
C THR A 122 -11.34 11.48 5.80
N VAL A 123 -12.22 11.86 4.88
CA VAL A 123 -11.91 12.06 3.46
C VAL A 123 -11.82 13.55 3.15
N GLN A 124 -10.68 13.94 2.59
CA GLN A 124 -10.39 15.29 2.13
C GLN A 124 -9.95 15.28 0.65
N PRO A 125 -10.08 16.40 -0.07
CA PRO A 125 -9.54 16.52 -1.42
C PRO A 125 -8.02 16.24 -1.44
N GLY A 126 -7.63 15.09 -1.97
CA GLY A 126 -6.22 14.68 -2.10
C GLY A 126 -5.63 13.90 -0.92
N TYR A 127 -6.39 13.68 0.17
CA TYR A 127 -5.93 12.91 1.33
C TYR A 127 -7.06 12.10 1.98
N ILE A 128 -6.76 10.89 2.45
CA ILE A 128 -7.63 10.08 3.31
C ILE A 128 -6.89 9.83 4.61
N ILE A 129 -7.54 10.08 5.73
CA ILE A 129 -6.99 9.90 7.07
C ILE A 129 -7.82 8.84 7.78
N VAL A 130 -7.17 7.77 8.22
CA VAL A 130 -7.77 6.77 9.12
C VAL A 130 -7.17 6.99 10.50
N GLU A 131 -7.99 7.45 11.43
CA GLU A 131 -7.60 7.68 12.81
C GLU A 131 -7.78 6.40 13.62
N SER A 132 -6.69 5.91 14.22
CA SER A 132 -6.76 4.73 15.08
C SER A 132 -6.98 5.16 16.53
N VAL A 133 -7.74 4.37 17.29
CA VAL A 133 -7.99 4.60 18.72
C VAL A 133 -6.68 4.52 19.52
N LYS A 134 -5.78 3.61 19.11
CA LYS A 134 -4.42 3.47 19.65
C LYS A 134 -3.41 3.51 18.50
N GLY A 135 -2.33 4.27 18.67
CA GLY A 135 -1.25 4.37 17.70
C GLY A 135 -1.32 5.59 16.77
N ALA A 136 -0.53 5.55 15.70
CA ALA A 136 -0.38 6.66 14.77
C ALA A 136 -1.44 6.64 13.67
N ASN A 137 -1.99 7.81 13.35
CA ASN A 137 -2.96 8.01 12.28
C ASN A 137 -2.39 7.61 10.92
N TRP A 138 -3.20 6.93 10.11
CA TRP A 138 -2.81 6.53 8.77
C TRP A 138 -3.26 7.58 7.76
N VAL A 139 -2.29 8.36 7.31
CA VAL A 139 -2.52 9.31 6.22
C VAL A 139 -2.16 8.67 4.88
N PHE A 140 -3.08 8.77 3.93
CA PHE A 140 -2.92 8.37 2.54
C PHE A 140 -3.08 9.61 1.66
N SER A 141 -2.03 9.96 0.92
CA SER A 141 -2.00 11.16 0.07
C SER A 141 -1.92 10.80 -1.40
N ARG A 142 -2.61 11.56 -2.24
CA ARG A 142 -2.44 11.53 -3.69
C ARG A 142 -1.10 12.14 -4.11
N LEU A 143 -0.66 13.21 -3.45
CA LEU A 143 0.55 13.93 -3.84
C LEU A 143 1.82 13.18 -3.43
N MET A 144 1.86 12.69 -2.19
CA MET A 144 3.04 12.04 -1.62
C MET A 144 3.26 10.62 -2.17
N ASN A 145 2.18 9.83 -2.21
CA ASN A 145 2.26 8.38 -2.47
C ASN A 145 1.41 7.94 -3.68
N ARG A 146 0.80 8.87 -4.42
CA ARG A 146 0.00 8.62 -5.63
C ARG A 146 -0.99 7.47 -5.50
N TYR A 147 -1.69 7.42 -4.37
CA TYR A 147 -2.72 6.41 -4.16
C TYR A 147 -3.95 6.66 -5.03
N PRO A 148 -4.64 5.61 -5.51
CA PRO A 148 -5.92 5.72 -6.21
C PRO A 148 -7.03 6.05 -5.20
N LEU A 149 -7.08 7.31 -4.75
CA LEU A 149 -7.97 7.74 -3.67
C LEU A 149 -9.47 7.57 -3.99
N GLY A 150 -9.88 7.66 -5.27
CA GLY A 150 -11.28 7.49 -5.65
C GLY A 150 -11.80 6.11 -5.27
N LEU A 151 -11.16 5.07 -5.81
CA LEU A 151 -11.48 3.67 -5.51
C LEU A 151 -11.31 3.33 -4.03
N MET A 152 -10.29 3.91 -3.38
CA MET A 152 -10.10 3.73 -1.93
C MET A 152 -11.24 4.34 -1.12
N SER A 153 -11.70 5.54 -1.50
CA SER A 153 -12.78 6.23 -0.77
C SER A 153 -14.11 5.47 -0.88
N GLU A 154 -14.44 4.97 -2.07
CA GLU A 154 -15.64 4.14 -2.27
C GLU A 154 -15.60 2.87 -1.42
N ARG A 155 -14.45 2.19 -1.38
CA ARG A 155 -14.31 0.99 -0.55
C ARG A 155 -14.26 1.25 0.94
N LEU A 156 -13.63 2.34 1.37
CA LEU A 156 -13.62 2.72 2.78
C LEU A 156 -15.00 3.17 3.24
N LYS A 157 -15.80 3.80 2.37
CA LYS A 157 -17.20 4.15 2.66
C LYS A 157 -18.05 2.90 2.87
N ALA A 158 -17.96 1.92 1.98
CA ALA A 158 -18.66 0.65 2.15
C ALA A 158 -18.22 -0.09 3.42
N TYR A 159 -16.93 0.00 3.79
CA TYR A 159 -16.42 -0.57 5.03
C TYR A 159 -16.93 0.17 6.27
N SER A 160 -17.00 1.51 6.26
CA SER A 160 -17.51 2.28 7.39
C SER A 160 -19.00 2.06 7.60
N GLU A 161 -19.78 1.92 6.53
CA GLU A 161 -21.22 1.59 6.60
C GLU A 161 -21.45 0.20 7.21
N LEU A 162 -20.62 -0.79 6.85
CA LEU A 162 -20.73 -2.16 7.37
C LEU A 162 -20.43 -2.27 8.86
N HIS A 163 -19.47 -1.48 9.37
CA HIS A 163 -18.96 -1.58 10.73
C HIS A 163 -19.35 -0.40 11.63
N HIS A 164 -20.22 0.49 11.15
CA HIS A 164 -20.66 1.71 11.85
C HIS A 164 -19.50 2.59 12.35
N VAL A 165 -18.45 2.74 11.52
CA VAL A 165 -17.31 3.62 11.81
C VAL A 165 -17.67 5.05 11.43
N GLU A 166 -17.26 6.04 12.24
CA GLU A 166 -17.50 7.46 11.97
C GLU A 166 -16.85 7.88 10.63
N TRP A 167 -17.67 8.45 9.75
CA TRP A 167 -17.26 8.90 8.42
C TRP A 167 -17.43 10.42 8.30
N GLU A 168 -16.34 11.13 8.01
CA GLU A 168 -16.36 12.58 7.79
C GLU A 168 -15.84 12.94 6.41
N VAL A 169 -16.62 13.73 5.67
CA VAL A 169 -16.20 14.33 4.41
C VAL A 169 -15.95 15.80 4.67
N LYS A 170 -14.69 16.21 4.65
CA LYS A 170 -14.33 17.62 4.68
C LYS A 170 -14.27 18.13 3.25
N ALA A 171 -15.36 18.74 2.80
CA ALA A 171 -15.33 19.59 1.60
C ALA A 171 -14.55 20.87 1.93
N LYS A 172 -13.72 21.30 0.99
CA LYS A 172 -12.94 22.54 1.13
C LYS A 172 -13.83 23.74 0.89
#